data_AF-A0A327YYQ0-F1
#
_entry.id   AF-A0A327YYQ0-F1
#
_cell.length_a   1.000
_cell.length_b   1.000
_cell.length_c   1.000
_cell.angle_alpha   90.00
_cell.angle_beta   90.00
_cell.angle_gamma   90.00
#
_symmetry.space_group_name_H-M   'P 1'
#
loop_
_entity.id
_entity.type
_entity.pdbx_description
1 polymer ?
#
loop_
_entity_poly.entity_id
_entity_poly.type
_entity_poly.pdbx_seq_one_letter_code
_entity_poly.pdbx_strand_id
1 'polypeptide(L)'
;MCPLDSREPRLAECEGRVALCDLDGVDLEKKRFSIVTAILVLLAFSLAIFAGSTGLFRHFFTSNGVVYEGLAKGACAVFALAIGAIVFRRLQKNLEGNPRSGPPAVMQPSVALLQEFQEQVSKHLEERFNKEAVVTFVAMITSPARHRVRVVESITLEERVAKQEVTVELRLPVVTDEKGGPRYVPLFSPPKGQLVDNLKITDAGSKPLPDLSFEESTQLVAAGLRLLLIQAMNKPSRSTSSSTPPKLSDKLRALELVLLEQLTRRGTVNPTEVQKITNDALTACRSLLNDDQELRRYVEALSLAYPIVAVVPRASESSDRVMLRYERTLIPAALNKRELGLLRVILGLRPNKIVAPADLALTAGSFHMYVVGPPTMYVLEQKFRCRHCEERVSRQWEVREPTDENPCWHKMGTASTVAQSNEDRQYRVSARRGQSFVHLYTRGFGNLTKSQFRDLEFAAELKETPPGSRASAVVTAIVATFLIAIMGRLVSSGSPSMGSLPGLVLALPAAAATWFGFSVDSKSLVGSSMLSRISQIVTAVISALAIAVYFTSHHGHLWGNVSIVGITEPVWAYLFLASAFNLAYTAYRFALKVRIYHGLLRKEDGLGLKAR
;
A
#
# COMPACT_ATOMS: atom_id res chain seq x y z
N MET A 1 -16.04 64.86 42.65
CA MET A 1 -17.01 64.16 43.52
C MET A 1 -17.02 62.69 43.10
N CYS A 2 -16.51 61.81 43.97
CA CYS A 2 -16.74 60.35 43.96
C CYS A 2 -18.16 60.04 44.53
N PRO A 3 -18.62 58.77 44.62
CA PRO A 3 -18.57 57.60 43.71
C PRO A 3 -19.91 56.81 43.70
N LEU A 4 -19.96 55.65 43.00
CA LEU A 4 -20.72 54.39 43.27
C LEU A 4 -21.08 53.73 41.92
N ASP A 5 -20.37 52.69 41.47
CA ASP A 5 -20.54 51.24 41.80
C ASP A 5 -21.56 50.53 40.90
N SER A 6 -21.05 49.74 39.94
CA SER A 6 -21.71 48.50 39.49
C SER A 6 -20.73 47.60 38.71
N ARG A 7 -20.02 46.75 39.47
CA ARG A 7 -19.70 45.33 39.18
C ARG A 7 -19.49 44.91 37.72
N GLU A 8 -18.21 44.74 37.36
CA GLU A 8 -17.77 43.79 36.34
C GLU A 8 -17.74 42.35 36.91
N PRO A 9 -18.21 41.34 36.18
CA PRO A 9 -17.92 39.96 36.52
C PRO A 9 -16.49 39.60 36.09
N ARG A 10 -15.70 39.22 37.09
CA ARG A 10 -14.34 38.70 36.99
C ARG A 10 -14.26 37.59 35.94
N LEU A 11 -13.40 37.81 34.95
CA LEU A 11 -12.79 36.76 34.15
C LEU A 11 -12.05 35.82 35.10
N ALA A 12 -12.60 34.63 35.29
CA ALA A 12 -11.90 33.54 35.94
C ALA A 12 -10.72 33.15 35.05
N GLU A 13 -9.51 33.30 35.58
CA GLU A 13 -8.31 32.58 35.18
C GLU A 13 -8.63 31.08 35.16
N CYS A 14 -8.95 30.55 33.99
CA CYS A 14 -8.72 29.14 33.72
C CYS A 14 -7.22 29.00 33.44
N GLU A 15 -6.47 28.74 34.52
CA GLU A 15 -5.13 28.16 34.46
C GLU A 15 -5.13 27.01 33.44
N GLY A 16 -4.50 27.26 32.30
CA GLY A 16 -4.15 26.24 31.33
C GLY A 16 -3.16 25.27 31.95
N ARG A 17 -3.66 24.26 32.68
CA ARG A 17 -2.97 22.97 32.73
C ARG A 17 -3.05 22.37 31.34
N VAL A 18 -2.08 22.76 30.50
CA VAL A 18 -1.61 21.93 29.41
C VAL A 18 -1.34 20.58 30.03
N ALA A 19 -2.20 19.60 29.71
CA ALA A 19 -1.90 18.21 29.94
C ALA A 19 -0.60 17.94 29.18
N LEU A 20 0.52 18.01 29.89
CA LEU A 20 1.76 17.39 29.49
C LEU A 20 1.41 15.91 29.38
N CYS A 21 1.01 15.50 28.18
CA CYS A 21 0.78 14.11 27.88
C CYS A 21 2.05 13.35 28.25
N ASP A 22 1.82 12.27 28.97
CA ASP A 22 2.75 11.26 29.47
C ASP A 22 3.50 10.56 28.31
N LEU A 23 4.23 11.35 27.51
CA LEU A 23 4.99 10.92 26.33
C LEU A 23 6.38 10.42 26.71
N ASP A 24 6.88 10.77 27.89
CA ASP A 24 8.20 10.33 28.37
C ASP A 24 8.21 8.84 28.75
N GLY A 25 7.08 8.27 29.20
CA GLY A 25 6.98 6.85 29.56
C GLY A 25 7.05 5.91 28.35
N VAL A 26 6.46 6.30 27.21
CA VAL A 26 6.35 5.45 26.02
C VAL A 26 7.69 5.33 25.28
N ASP A 27 8.50 6.39 25.29
CA ASP A 27 9.82 6.38 24.63
C ASP A 27 10.87 5.61 25.44
N LEU A 28 10.74 5.57 26.76
CA LEU A 28 11.61 4.77 27.64
C LEU A 28 11.39 3.27 27.45
N GLU A 29 10.14 2.80 27.29
CA GLU A 29 9.87 1.39 27.00
C GLU A 29 10.36 0.97 25.60
N LYS A 30 10.15 1.79 24.57
CA LYS A 30 10.67 1.53 23.22
C LYS A 30 12.20 1.48 23.20
N LYS A 31 12.87 2.39 23.91
CA LYS A 31 14.35 2.39 24.05
C LYS A 31 14.85 1.14 24.79
N ARG A 32 14.25 0.79 25.93
CA ARG A 32 14.61 -0.43 26.68
C ARG A 32 14.45 -1.70 25.84
N PHE A 33 13.40 -1.74 25.05
CA PHE A 33 13.08 -2.89 24.21
C PHE A 33 13.99 -3.02 22.96
N SER A 34 14.42 -1.89 22.39
CA SER A 34 15.46 -1.86 21.35
C SER A 34 16.82 -2.34 21.87
N ILE A 35 17.19 -1.95 23.10
CA ILE A 35 18.46 -2.35 23.73
C ILE A 35 18.50 -3.85 23.99
N VAL A 36 17.44 -4.44 24.56
CA VAL A 36 17.40 -5.89 24.81
C VAL A 36 17.50 -6.69 23.51
N THR A 37 16.84 -6.24 22.44
CA THR A 37 16.91 -6.91 21.13
C THR A 37 18.32 -6.84 20.55
N ALA A 38 18.99 -5.69 20.66
CA ALA A 38 20.39 -5.53 20.22
C ALA A 38 21.35 -6.43 21.02
N ILE A 39 21.19 -6.53 22.34
CA ILE A 39 21.99 -7.42 23.19
C ILE A 39 21.81 -8.89 22.77
N LEU A 40 20.57 -9.32 22.51
CA LEU A 40 20.29 -10.68 22.06
C LEU A 40 20.89 -10.98 20.68
N VAL A 41 20.89 -10.01 19.76
CA VAL A 41 21.56 -10.14 18.45
C VAL A 41 23.06 -10.32 18.63
N LEU A 42 23.70 -9.46 19.44
CA LEU A 42 25.13 -9.55 19.73
C LEU A 42 25.48 -10.88 20.40
N LEU A 43 24.66 -11.34 21.34
CA LEU A 43 24.85 -12.62 22.02
C LEU A 43 24.72 -13.81 21.07
N ALA A 44 23.70 -13.83 20.22
CA ALA A 44 23.53 -14.88 19.20
C ALA A 44 24.71 -14.91 18.23
N PHE A 45 25.21 -13.74 17.82
CA PHE A 45 26.33 -13.62 16.91
C PHE A 45 27.64 -14.10 17.57
N SER A 46 27.91 -13.68 18.80
CA SER A 46 29.05 -14.15 19.58
C SER A 46 29.02 -15.67 19.78
N LEU A 47 27.87 -16.24 20.14
CA LEU A 47 27.71 -17.70 20.28
C LEU A 47 27.91 -18.45 18.97
N ALA A 48 27.46 -17.89 17.83
CA ALA A 48 27.72 -18.45 16.52
C ALA A 48 29.23 -18.41 16.17
N ILE A 49 29.93 -17.33 16.51
CA ILE A 49 31.39 -17.22 16.36
C ILE A 49 32.09 -18.26 17.23
N PHE A 50 31.71 -18.40 18.50
CA PHE A 50 32.28 -19.40 19.41
C PHE A 50 32.05 -20.83 18.93
N ALA A 51 30.85 -21.13 18.42
CA ALA A 51 30.52 -22.42 17.83
C ALA A 51 31.40 -22.74 16.59
N GLY A 52 31.78 -21.72 15.82
CA GLY A 52 32.67 -21.85 14.65
C GLY A 52 34.16 -21.84 14.97
N SER A 53 34.58 -21.36 16.16
CA SER A 53 35.99 -21.26 16.54
C SER A 53 36.62 -22.63 16.81
N THR A 54 37.87 -22.86 16.42
CA THR A 54 38.60 -24.10 16.71
C THR A 54 39.72 -23.84 17.72
N GLY A 55 39.88 -24.71 18.72
CA GLY A 55 41.01 -24.67 19.65
C GLY A 55 40.82 -23.80 20.90
N LEU A 56 39.82 -22.91 20.92
CA LEU A 56 39.59 -22.01 22.06
C LEU A 56 39.24 -22.79 23.34
N PHE A 57 38.43 -23.84 23.22
CA PHE A 57 38.03 -24.70 24.35
C PHE A 57 39.08 -25.76 24.71
N ARG A 58 39.95 -26.13 23.77
CA ARG A 58 41.03 -27.10 24.02
C ARG A 58 41.99 -26.63 25.11
N HIS A 59 42.20 -25.32 25.23
CA HIS A 59 43.07 -24.76 26.26
C HIS A 59 42.51 -24.92 27.68
N PHE A 60 41.19 -25.04 27.82
CA PHE A 60 40.51 -25.17 29.12
C PHE A 60 40.31 -26.62 29.58
N PHE A 61 40.38 -27.60 28.66
CA PHE A 61 40.10 -29.00 28.95
C PHE A 61 41.30 -29.90 28.58
N THR A 62 42.19 -30.12 29.54
CA THR A 62 43.53 -30.71 29.31
C THR A 62 43.58 -32.23 29.15
N SER A 63 42.55 -33.02 29.53
CA SER A 63 42.62 -34.49 29.42
C SER A 63 41.59 -35.15 28.48
N ASN A 64 40.55 -34.45 28.06
CA ASN A 64 39.47 -34.97 27.20
C ASN A 64 38.95 -33.92 26.19
N GLY A 65 39.80 -32.94 25.85
CA GLY A 65 39.40 -31.68 25.21
C GLY A 65 38.62 -31.79 23.90
N VAL A 66 38.76 -32.89 23.14
CA VAL A 66 38.07 -33.06 21.86
C VAL A 66 36.56 -33.29 22.04
N VAL A 67 36.17 -34.13 22.99
CA VAL A 67 34.75 -34.45 23.25
C VAL A 67 34.05 -33.24 23.86
N TYR A 68 34.69 -32.58 24.83
CA TYR A 68 34.15 -31.38 25.47
C TYR A 68 34.08 -30.18 24.53
N GLU A 69 35.05 -30.02 23.61
CA GLU A 69 35.00 -28.98 22.58
C GLU A 69 33.81 -29.20 21.63
N GLY A 70 33.57 -30.44 21.20
CA GLY A 70 32.42 -30.79 20.36
C GLY A 70 31.08 -30.47 21.04
N LEU A 71 30.93 -30.86 22.31
CA LEU A 71 29.73 -30.58 23.10
C LEU A 71 29.52 -29.07 23.31
N ALA A 72 30.59 -28.33 23.65
CA ALA A 72 30.52 -26.88 23.86
C ALA A 72 30.10 -26.14 22.58
N LYS A 73 30.63 -26.55 21.41
CA LYS A 73 30.24 -25.99 20.11
C LYS A 73 28.79 -26.30 19.75
N GLY A 74 28.38 -27.55 19.96
CA GLY A 74 26.99 -27.97 19.75
C GLY A 74 26.03 -27.14 20.58
N ALA A 75 26.35 -26.95 21.88
CA ALA A 75 25.57 -26.10 22.77
C ALA A 75 25.52 -24.64 22.28
N CYS A 76 26.67 -24.04 21.96
CA CYS A 76 26.74 -22.65 21.46
C CYS A 76 25.91 -22.46 20.18
N ALA A 77 25.96 -23.41 19.23
CA ALA A 77 25.17 -23.37 18.00
C ALA A 77 23.66 -23.44 18.28
N VAL A 78 23.22 -24.34 19.17
CA VAL A 78 21.81 -24.46 19.57
C VAL A 78 21.32 -23.19 20.26
N PHE A 79 22.11 -22.61 21.17
CA PHE A 79 21.77 -21.34 21.82
C PHE A 79 21.72 -20.18 20.83
N ALA A 80 22.67 -20.09 19.89
CA ALA A 80 22.66 -19.07 18.85
C ALA A 80 21.39 -19.15 17.98
N LEU A 81 20.98 -20.36 17.58
CA LEU A 81 19.75 -20.58 16.82
C LEU A 81 18.50 -20.24 17.65
N ALA A 82 18.46 -20.62 18.92
CA ALA A 82 17.33 -20.32 19.82
C ALA A 82 17.17 -18.81 20.03
N ILE A 83 18.27 -18.10 20.32
CA ILE A 83 18.26 -16.64 20.50
C ILE A 83 17.91 -15.96 19.18
N GLY A 84 18.46 -16.42 18.05
CA GLY A 84 18.10 -15.93 16.71
C GLY A 84 16.61 -16.06 16.42
N ALA A 85 16.00 -17.20 16.78
CA ALA A 85 14.56 -17.40 16.64
C ALA A 85 13.73 -16.48 17.55
N ILE A 86 14.19 -16.23 18.79
CA ILE A 86 13.54 -15.28 19.72
C ILE A 86 13.60 -13.85 19.18
N VAL A 87 14.78 -13.41 18.73
CA VAL A 87 14.99 -12.09 18.11
C VAL A 87 14.10 -11.95 16.88
N PHE A 88 14.07 -12.97 16.01
CA PHE A 88 13.23 -12.96 14.81
C PHE A 88 11.74 -12.83 15.14
N ARG A 89 11.24 -13.64 16.09
CA ARG A 89 9.84 -13.55 16.55
C ARG A 89 9.52 -12.19 17.20
N ARG A 90 10.46 -11.59 17.93
CA ARG A 90 10.29 -10.26 18.52
C ARG A 90 10.26 -9.18 17.44
N LEU A 91 11.22 -9.17 16.52
CA LEU A 91 11.23 -8.26 15.38
C LEU A 91 9.96 -8.40 14.55
N GLN A 92 9.50 -9.63 14.31
CA GLN A 92 8.24 -9.90 13.64
C GLN A 92 7.06 -9.25 14.39
N LYS A 93 6.92 -9.47 15.71
CA LYS A 93 5.87 -8.82 16.52
C LYS A 93 5.93 -7.29 16.50
N ASN A 94 7.12 -6.71 16.39
CA ASN A 94 7.30 -5.26 16.36
C ASN A 94 6.95 -4.67 14.99
N LEU A 95 7.37 -5.37 13.94
CA LEU A 95 7.14 -4.98 12.55
C LEU A 95 5.70 -5.22 12.13
N GLU A 96 5.04 -6.23 12.69
CA GLU A 96 3.59 -6.42 12.55
C GLU A 96 2.81 -5.20 13.09
N GLY A 97 3.46 -4.34 13.88
CA GLY A 97 2.87 -3.21 14.56
C GLY A 97 1.90 -3.75 15.59
N ASN A 98 2.02 -3.36 16.85
CA ASN A 98 0.91 -3.59 17.77
C ASN A 98 -0.27 -2.81 17.16
N PRO A 99 -1.38 -3.44 16.70
CA PRO A 99 -2.56 -2.71 16.22
C PRO A 99 -3.31 -2.05 17.40
N ARG A 100 -2.57 -1.70 18.47
CA ARG A 100 -3.04 -1.30 19.80
C ARG A 100 -3.22 0.19 19.96
N SER A 101 -2.80 1.03 19.02
CA SER A 101 -3.61 2.22 18.80
C SER A 101 -4.90 1.69 18.19
N GLY A 102 -5.90 1.43 19.04
CA GLY A 102 -7.27 1.26 18.55
C GLY A 102 -7.57 2.35 17.52
N PRO A 103 -8.48 2.10 16.56
CA PRO A 103 -8.82 3.10 15.55
C PRO A 103 -8.98 4.44 16.26
N PRO A 104 -8.32 5.52 15.77
CA PRO A 104 -8.32 6.80 16.45
C PRO A 104 -9.74 7.13 16.87
N ALA A 105 -9.91 7.56 18.13
CA ALA A 105 -11.23 7.75 18.73
C ALA A 105 -12.14 8.47 17.75
N VAL A 106 -13.22 7.81 17.37
CA VAL A 106 -14.10 8.31 16.32
C VAL A 106 -14.76 9.57 16.86
N MET A 107 -14.45 10.72 16.27
CA MET A 107 -15.00 12.00 16.72
C MET A 107 -16.46 12.07 16.27
N GLN A 108 -17.36 11.95 17.25
CA GLN A 108 -18.79 12.14 17.04
C GLN A 108 -19.11 13.64 17.06
N PRO A 109 -19.87 14.15 16.08
CA PRO A 109 -20.37 15.52 16.11
C PRO A 109 -21.34 15.70 17.29
N SER A 110 -21.34 16.87 17.91
CA SER A 110 -22.33 17.18 18.94
C SER A 110 -23.71 17.39 18.31
N VAL A 111 -24.79 17.05 19.04
CA VAL A 111 -26.17 17.25 18.56
C VAL A 111 -26.43 18.73 18.25
N ALA A 112 -25.89 19.65 19.04
CA ALA A 112 -26.01 21.09 18.81
C ALA A 112 -25.40 21.50 17.46
N LEU A 113 -24.22 20.98 17.11
CA LEU A 113 -23.58 21.23 15.81
C LEU A 113 -24.43 20.66 14.65
N LEU A 114 -25.02 19.48 14.82
CA LEU A 114 -25.90 18.88 13.81
C LEU A 114 -27.19 19.71 13.60
N GLN A 115 -27.76 20.24 14.67
CA GLN A 115 -28.92 21.13 14.61
C GLN A 115 -28.57 22.45 13.91
N GLU A 116 -27.42 23.03 14.24
CA GLU A 116 -26.90 24.21 13.55
C GLU A 116 -26.73 23.94 12.04
N PHE A 117 -26.14 22.81 11.66
CA PHE A 117 -26.03 22.42 10.25
C PHE A 117 -27.41 22.29 9.58
N GLN A 118 -28.39 21.66 10.22
CA GLN A 118 -29.75 21.52 9.69
C GLN A 118 -30.41 22.89 9.41
N GLU A 119 -30.23 23.86 10.31
CA GLU A 119 -30.76 25.22 10.17
C GLU A 119 -30.02 25.98 9.06
N GLN A 120 -28.69 25.95 9.07
CA GLN A 120 -27.85 26.57 8.06
C GLN A 120 -28.14 26.03 6.66
N VAL A 121 -28.31 24.72 6.50
CA VAL A 121 -28.61 24.08 5.20
C VAL A 121 -29.91 24.58 4.61
N SER A 122 -30.92 24.81 5.44
CA SER A 122 -32.21 25.34 4.98
C SER A 122 -32.05 26.73 4.34
N LYS A 123 -31.22 27.58 4.95
CA LYS A 123 -30.90 28.91 4.45
C LYS A 123 -29.97 28.86 3.22
N HIS A 124 -28.92 28.05 3.28
CA HIS A 124 -27.93 27.93 2.21
C HIS A 124 -28.48 27.29 0.93
N LEU A 125 -29.47 26.41 1.00
CA LEU A 125 -30.15 25.86 -0.17
C LEU A 125 -30.89 26.94 -1.00
N GLU A 126 -31.29 28.04 -0.37
CA GLU A 126 -31.95 29.15 -1.04
C GLU A 126 -30.92 30.20 -1.51
N GLU A 127 -29.90 30.48 -0.69
CA GLU A 127 -28.99 31.60 -0.89
C GLU A 127 -27.67 31.23 -1.59
N ARG A 128 -27.09 30.06 -1.26
CA ARG A 128 -25.70 29.71 -1.59
C ARG A 128 -25.59 28.64 -2.66
N PHE A 129 -26.39 27.59 -2.58
CA PHE A 129 -26.33 26.45 -3.48
C PHE A 129 -27.47 26.50 -4.49
N ASN A 130 -27.13 26.45 -5.78
CA ASN A 130 -28.14 26.24 -6.81
C ASN A 130 -28.74 24.83 -6.65
N LYS A 131 -30.06 24.74 -6.48
CA LYS A 131 -30.79 23.46 -6.34
C LYS A 131 -30.46 22.46 -7.45
N GLU A 132 -30.34 22.92 -8.70
CA GLU A 132 -29.97 22.05 -9.84
C GLU A 132 -28.54 21.50 -9.69
N ALA A 133 -27.61 22.30 -9.17
CA ALA A 133 -26.25 21.88 -8.91
C ALA A 133 -26.19 20.84 -7.78
N VAL A 134 -27.00 21.00 -6.72
CA VAL A 134 -27.09 20.00 -5.63
C VAL A 134 -27.71 18.69 -6.13
N VAL A 135 -28.77 18.74 -6.95
CA VAL A 135 -29.36 17.54 -7.57
C VAL A 135 -28.33 16.82 -8.45
N THR A 136 -27.57 17.57 -9.24
CA THR A 136 -26.51 17.02 -10.10
C THR A 136 -25.40 16.38 -9.25
N PHE A 137 -25.00 17.03 -8.15
CA PHE A 137 -24.04 16.49 -7.18
C PHE A 137 -24.53 15.16 -6.58
N VAL A 138 -25.78 15.11 -6.12
CA VAL A 138 -26.41 13.89 -5.58
C VAL A 138 -26.39 12.76 -6.61
N ALA A 139 -26.80 13.05 -7.85
CA ALA A 139 -26.81 12.07 -8.93
C ALA A 139 -25.41 11.51 -9.25
N MET A 140 -24.37 12.34 -9.16
CA MET A 140 -22.98 11.91 -9.34
C MET A 140 -22.47 11.02 -8.19
N ILE A 141 -22.98 11.19 -6.96
CA ILE A 141 -22.66 10.31 -5.82
C ILE A 141 -23.41 8.97 -5.91
N THR A 142 -24.71 9.02 -6.21
CA THR A 142 -25.60 7.84 -6.22
C THR A 142 -25.41 6.99 -7.47
N SER A 143 -25.14 7.62 -8.62
CA SER A 143 -25.03 6.99 -9.93
C SER A 143 -23.84 7.51 -10.75
N PRO A 144 -22.58 7.39 -10.24
CA PRO A 144 -21.41 8.01 -10.87
C PRO A 144 -21.17 7.56 -12.31
N ALA A 145 -21.45 6.30 -12.64
CA ALA A 145 -21.21 5.74 -13.97
C ALA A 145 -22.10 6.35 -15.07
N ARG A 146 -23.25 6.94 -14.72
CA ARG A 146 -24.10 7.68 -15.67
C ARG A 146 -23.46 8.99 -16.11
N HIS A 147 -22.62 9.56 -15.25
CA HIS A 147 -21.98 10.86 -15.47
C HIS A 147 -20.52 10.71 -15.90
N ARG A 148 -19.78 9.71 -15.41
CA ARG A 148 -18.38 9.47 -15.74
C ARG A 148 -18.28 8.62 -17.00
N VAL A 149 -18.06 9.27 -18.14
CA VAL A 149 -17.92 8.61 -19.45
C VAL A 149 -16.64 7.80 -19.50
N ARG A 150 -15.53 8.41 -19.07
CA ARG A 150 -14.19 7.82 -19.14
C ARG A 150 -13.34 8.26 -17.97
N VAL A 151 -12.61 7.32 -17.40
CA VAL A 151 -11.58 7.61 -16.39
C VAL A 151 -10.25 7.06 -16.87
N VAL A 152 -9.21 7.88 -16.81
CA VAL A 152 -7.83 7.49 -17.10
C VAL A 152 -7.00 7.75 -15.86
N GLU A 153 -6.49 6.68 -15.27
CA GLU A 153 -5.63 6.70 -14.10
C GLU A 153 -4.20 6.33 -14.52
N SER A 154 -3.23 7.10 -14.06
CA SER A 154 -1.81 6.85 -14.23
C SER A 154 -1.14 6.87 -12.85
N ILE A 155 -0.48 5.78 -12.49
CA ILE A 155 0.30 5.65 -11.26
C ILE A 155 1.76 5.56 -11.67
N THR A 156 2.52 6.61 -11.40
CA THR A 156 3.96 6.65 -11.63
C THR A 156 4.68 6.37 -10.32
N LEU A 157 5.58 5.40 -10.33
CA LEU A 157 6.36 5.03 -9.16
C LEU A 157 7.63 5.85 -9.10
N GLU A 158 7.55 6.98 -8.43
CA GLU A 158 8.69 7.88 -8.23
C GLU A 158 9.38 7.52 -6.91
N GLU A 159 10.71 7.59 -6.88
CA GLU A 159 11.57 7.38 -5.71
C GLU A 159 10.92 6.74 -4.47
N ARG A 160 10.25 7.49 -3.60
CA ARG A 160 9.60 6.98 -2.37
C ARG A 160 8.08 7.14 -2.36
N VAL A 161 7.47 7.63 -3.44
CA VAL A 161 6.07 8.04 -3.49
C VAL A 161 5.42 7.58 -4.80
N ALA A 162 4.22 7.01 -4.71
CA ALA A 162 3.47 6.67 -5.91
C ALA A 162 2.65 7.90 -6.29
N LYS A 163 3.02 8.58 -7.38
CA LYS A 163 2.26 9.71 -7.89
C LYS A 163 1.08 9.19 -8.69
N GLN A 164 -0.13 9.52 -8.29
CA GLN A 164 -1.36 9.16 -8.99
C GLN A 164 -1.93 10.39 -9.68
N GLU A 165 -2.11 10.29 -10.99
CA GLU A 165 -2.78 11.27 -11.83
C GLU A 165 -4.05 10.62 -12.40
N VAL A 166 -5.19 11.26 -12.22
CA VAL A 166 -6.47 10.76 -12.70
C VAL A 166 -7.17 11.85 -13.50
N THR A 167 -7.55 11.50 -14.73
CA THR A 167 -8.38 12.31 -15.61
C THR A 167 -9.77 11.69 -15.67
N VAL A 168 -10.79 12.51 -15.41
CA VAL A 168 -12.20 12.12 -15.40
C VAL A 168 -12.92 12.93 -16.47
N GLU A 169 -13.41 12.25 -17.51
CA GLU A 169 -14.33 12.81 -18.50
C GLU A 169 -15.76 12.59 -18.02
N LEU A 170 -16.46 13.69 -17.79
CA LEU A 170 -17.82 13.74 -17.28
C LEU A 170 -18.77 14.26 -18.35
N ARG A 171 -20.00 13.75 -18.32
CA ARG A 171 -21.15 14.34 -19.01
C ARG A 171 -22.08 14.92 -17.94
N LEU A 172 -22.14 16.23 -17.88
CA LEU A 172 -22.98 16.96 -16.94
C LEU A 172 -24.26 17.45 -17.64
N PRO A 173 -25.41 17.42 -16.96
CA PRO A 173 -26.63 18.01 -17.51
C PRO A 173 -26.45 19.50 -17.75
N VAL A 174 -27.04 20.01 -18.84
CA VAL A 174 -27.05 21.43 -19.16
C VAL A 174 -28.01 22.13 -18.19
N VAL A 175 -27.47 22.75 -17.16
CA VAL A 175 -28.20 23.62 -16.22
C VAL A 175 -28.71 24.84 -17.00
N THR A 176 -30.03 24.95 -17.14
CA THR A 176 -30.67 26.02 -17.94
C THR A 176 -30.76 27.37 -17.22
N ASP A 177 -30.48 27.39 -15.91
CA ASP A 177 -30.58 28.62 -15.10
C ASP A 177 -29.74 29.77 -15.69
N GLU A 178 -30.38 30.89 -15.99
CA GLU A 178 -29.75 32.09 -16.55
C GLU A 178 -28.69 32.68 -15.61
N LYS A 179 -28.78 32.40 -14.30
CA LYS A 179 -27.89 32.98 -13.27
C LYS A 179 -26.49 32.36 -13.22
N GLY A 180 -26.20 31.34 -14.03
CA GLY A 180 -24.81 30.97 -14.31
C GLY A 180 -23.99 30.38 -13.16
N GLY A 181 -24.63 29.81 -12.13
CA GLY A 181 -23.95 29.31 -10.92
C GLY A 181 -22.89 28.22 -11.16
N PRO A 182 -21.93 28.06 -10.23
CA PRO A 182 -20.91 27.02 -10.32
C PRO A 182 -21.50 25.61 -10.20
N ARG A 183 -20.81 24.62 -10.76
CA ARG A 183 -21.15 23.20 -10.62
C ARG A 183 -20.27 22.54 -9.57
N TYR A 184 -20.86 21.66 -8.77
CA TYR A 184 -20.15 20.91 -7.72
C TYR A 184 -19.93 19.47 -8.17
N VAL A 185 -18.68 19.10 -8.43
CA VAL A 185 -18.33 17.80 -9.02
C VAL A 185 -17.53 16.96 -8.01
N PRO A 186 -18.06 15.81 -7.54
CA PRO A 186 -17.30 14.90 -6.70
C PRO A 186 -16.27 14.14 -7.54
N LEU A 187 -14.99 14.48 -7.37
CA LEU A 187 -13.89 13.88 -8.11
C LEU A 187 -13.60 12.45 -7.66
N PHE A 188 -13.38 12.28 -6.36
CA PHE A 188 -13.16 10.98 -5.73
C PHE A 188 -13.57 11.04 -4.26
N SER A 189 -13.72 9.88 -3.64
CA SER A 189 -14.21 9.76 -2.26
C SER A 189 -13.25 8.89 -1.43
N PRO A 190 -12.18 9.48 -0.83
CA PRO A 190 -11.31 8.74 0.07
C PRO A 190 -12.11 8.19 1.27
N PRO A 191 -11.86 6.94 1.70
CA PRO A 191 -12.32 6.42 2.98
C PRO A 191 -12.09 7.40 4.14
N LYS A 192 -13.06 7.50 5.04
CA LYS A 192 -12.93 8.39 6.21
C LYS A 192 -11.73 7.97 7.07
N GLY A 193 -10.93 8.96 7.48
CA GLY A 193 -9.68 8.75 8.21
C GLY A 193 -8.45 8.54 7.33
N GLN A 194 -8.61 8.38 6.00
CA GLN A 194 -7.47 8.39 5.09
C GLN A 194 -7.01 9.82 4.81
N LEU A 195 -5.69 10.04 4.92
CA LEU A 195 -5.05 11.29 4.52
C LEU A 195 -4.84 11.33 3.00
N VAL A 196 -5.02 12.51 2.43
CA VAL A 196 -4.77 12.79 1.00
C VAL A 196 -3.68 13.84 0.92
N ASP A 197 -2.50 13.44 0.45
CA ASP A 197 -1.33 14.30 0.37
C ASP A 197 -1.12 14.85 -1.04
N ASN A 198 -0.62 16.09 -1.12
CA ASN A 198 -0.29 16.79 -2.37
C ASN A 198 -1.42 16.78 -3.41
N LEU A 199 -2.66 16.97 -2.97
CA LEU A 199 -3.80 17.04 -3.86
C LEU A 199 -3.71 18.30 -4.73
N LYS A 200 -3.77 18.12 -6.05
CA LYS A 200 -3.89 19.20 -7.02
C LYS A 200 -5.04 18.89 -7.96
N ILE A 201 -5.94 19.84 -8.15
CA ILE A 201 -7.09 19.71 -9.06
C ILE A 201 -6.96 20.73 -10.18
N THR A 202 -7.12 20.29 -11.41
CA THR A 202 -7.00 21.11 -12.61
C THR A 202 -8.12 20.80 -13.61
N ASP A 203 -8.47 21.78 -14.44
CA ASP A 203 -9.34 21.58 -15.60
C ASP A 203 -8.61 20.96 -16.80
N ALA A 204 -9.29 20.85 -17.94
CA ALA A 204 -8.73 20.36 -19.21
C ALA A 204 -7.53 21.20 -19.71
N GLY A 205 -7.52 22.50 -19.41
CA GLY A 205 -6.45 23.44 -19.75
C GLY A 205 -5.31 23.45 -18.73
N SER A 206 -5.28 22.51 -17.77
CA SER A 206 -4.34 22.48 -16.65
C SER A 206 -4.41 23.70 -15.71
N LYS A 207 -5.48 24.51 -15.79
CA LYS A 207 -5.72 25.60 -14.85
C LYS A 207 -6.19 25.03 -13.51
N PRO A 208 -5.65 25.49 -12.37
CA PRO A 208 -6.11 25.01 -11.07
C PRO A 208 -7.58 25.35 -10.85
N LEU A 209 -8.33 24.41 -10.29
CA LEU A 209 -9.71 24.60 -9.88
C LEU A 209 -9.80 24.65 -8.35
N PRO A 210 -10.65 25.51 -7.78
CA PRO A 210 -10.90 25.50 -6.35
C PRO A 210 -11.69 24.25 -5.95
N ASP A 211 -11.35 23.70 -4.79
CA ASP A 211 -12.09 22.66 -4.10
C ASP A 211 -12.82 23.22 -2.88
N LEU A 212 -13.88 22.51 -2.48
CA LEU A 212 -14.61 22.86 -1.26
C LEU A 212 -13.81 22.38 -0.04
N SER A 213 -13.74 23.23 0.99
CA SER A 213 -13.25 22.82 2.30
C SER A 213 -14.11 21.69 2.89
N PHE A 214 -13.63 21.05 3.96
CA PHE A 214 -14.40 20.02 4.67
C PHE A 214 -15.78 20.52 5.11
N GLU A 215 -15.84 21.74 5.64
CA GLU A 215 -17.08 22.34 6.13
C GLU A 215 -18.06 22.63 4.98
N GLU A 216 -17.58 23.23 3.90
CA GLU A 216 -18.41 23.52 2.73
C GLU A 216 -18.90 22.24 2.03
N SER A 217 -18.04 21.23 1.94
CA SER A 217 -18.41 19.90 1.43
C SER A 217 -19.48 19.26 2.32
N THR A 218 -19.36 19.41 3.63
CA THR A 218 -20.35 18.91 4.60
C THR A 218 -21.69 19.62 4.46
N GLN A 219 -21.69 20.95 4.29
CA GLN A 219 -22.90 21.73 4.02
C GLN A 219 -23.57 21.32 2.72
N LEU A 220 -22.80 21.11 1.64
CA LEU A 220 -23.32 20.60 0.37
C LEU A 220 -23.89 19.18 0.52
N VAL A 221 -23.21 18.32 1.28
CA VAL A 221 -23.68 16.96 1.54
C VAL A 221 -25.01 16.96 2.29
N ALA A 222 -25.13 17.81 3.32
CA ALA A 222 -26.35 17.99 4.11
C ALA A 222 -27.49 18.60 3.27
N ALA A 223 -27.18 19.54 2.38
CA ALA A 223 -28.12 20.07 1.39
C ALA A 223 -28.67 18.96 0.46
N GLY A 224 -27.79 18.09 -0.03
CA GLY A 224 -28.18 16.92 -0.81
C GLY A 224 -29.06 15.94 -0.03
N LEU A 225 -28.72 15.66 1.24
CA LEU A 225 -29.52 14.84 2.14
C LEU A 225 -30.94 15.40 2.30
N ARG A 226 -31.06 16.70 2.57
CA ARG A 226 -32.35 17.37 2.76
C ARG A 226 -33.22 17.32 1.51
N LEU A 227 -32.64 17.55 0.33
CA LEU A 227 -33.36 17.45 -0.94
C LEU A 227 -33.88 16.02 -1.18
N LEU A 228 -33.07 15.00 -0.90
CA LEU A 228 -33.49 13.60 -1.02
C LEU A 228 -34.61 13.24 -0.05
N LEU A 229 -34.59 13.75 1.19
CA LEU A 229 -35.68 13.55 2.15
C LEU A 229 -36.99 14.18 1.64
N ILE A 230 -36.94 15.41 1.11
CA ILE A 230 -38.11 16.08 0.52
C ILE A 230 -38.64 15.30 -0.69
N GLN A 231 -37.75 14.78 -1.56
CA GLN A 231 -38.13 13.97 -2.71
C GLN A 231 -38.78 12.65 -2.30
N ALA A 232 -38.23 11.98 -1.29
CA ALA A 232 -38.77 10.72 -0.76
C ALA A 232 -40.18 10.88 -0.14
N MET A 233 -40.48 12.06 0.42
CA MET A 233 -41.82 12.39 0.93
C MET A 233 -42.85 12.64 -0.17
N ASN A 234 -42.44 13.35 -1.23
CA ASN A 234 -43.37 13.86 -2.22
C ASN A 234 -43.87 12.72 -3.11
N LYS A 235 -45.14 12.35 -2.92
CA LYS A 235 -45.93 11.74 -4.00
C LYS A 235 -45.85 12.71 -5.18
N PRO A 236 -45.79 12.27 -6.46
CA PRO A 236 -45.89 13.15 -7.62
C PRO A 236 -47.31 13.76 -7.70
N SER A 237 -47.64 14.64 -6.76
CA SER A 237 -48.83 15.46 -6.76
C SER A 237 -48.52 16.64 -7.66
N ARG A 238 -49.14 16.59 -8.84
CA ARG A 238 -49.12 17.65 -9.86
C ARG A 238 -49.25 19.04 -9.23
N SER A 239 -48.21 19.85 -9.44
CA SER A 239 -48.26 21.31 -9.59
C SER A 239 -49.10 22.08 -8.56
N THR A 240 -48.54 22.35 -7.39
CA THR A 240 -48.83 23.60 -6.68
C THR A 240 -47.53 24.40 -6.56
N SER A 241 -47.49 25.50 -7.29
CA SER A 241 -46.38 26.44 -7.45
C SER A 241 -46.17 27.31 -6.19
N SER A 242 -46.11 26.70 -5.00
CA SER A 242 -45.67 27.43 -3.81
C SER A 242 -44.15 27.51 -3.83
N SER A 243 -43.61 28.73 -3.92
CA SER A 243 -42.18 29.02 -3.93
C SER A 243 -41.47 28.77 -2.59
N THR A 244 -42.21 28.43 -1.52
CA THR A 244 -41.64 28.13 -0.21
C THR A 244 -41.24 26.66 -0.12
N PRO A 245 -39.99 26.31 0.24
CA PRO A 245 -39.62 24.91 0.41
C PRO A 245 -40.46 24.26 1.52
N PRO A 246 -40.90 23.01 1.32
CA PRO A 246 -41.70 22.31 2.31
C PRO A 246 -40.90 22.15 3.61
N LYS A 247 -41.47 22.60 4.74
CA LYS A 247 -40.90 22.35 6.06
C LYS A 247 -41.00 20.84 6.35
N LEU A 248 -39.88 20.25 6.77
CA LEU A 248 -39.86 18.84 7.21
C LEU A 248 -40.67 18.68 8.50
N SER A 249 -41.39 17.56 8.62
CA SER A 249 -42.05 17.17 9.87
C SER A 249 -41.01 16.84 10.95
N ASP A 250 -41.38 16.95 12.23
CA ASP A 250 -40.45 16.71 13.35
C ASP A 250 -39.81 15.32 13.32
N LYS A 251 -40.58 14.30 12.88
CA LYS A 251 -40.06 12.94 12.69
C LYS A 251 -38.97 12.87 11.61
N LEU A 252 -39.13 13.62 10.52
CA LEU A 252 -38.13 13.65 9.45
C LEU A 252 -36.95 14.55 9.78
N ARG A 253 -37.15 15.59 10.58
CA ARG A 253 -36.04 16.35 11.16
C ARG A 253 -35.18 15.48 12.07
N ALA A 254 -35.81 14.62 12.88
CA ALA A 254 -35.09 13.63 13.69
C ALA A 254 -34.35 12.62 12.82
N LEU A 255 -34.98 12.11 11.75
CA LEU A 255 -34.30 11.25 10.76
C LEU A 255 -33.10 11.95 10.10
N GLU A 256 -33.27 13.20 9.66
CA GLU A 256 -32.20 14.00 9.06
C GLU A 256 -31.01 14.12 10.00
N LEU A 257 -31.23 14.37 11.30
CA LEU A 257 -30.15 14.44 12.30
C LEU A 257 -29.40 13.12 12.44
N VAL A 258 -30.10 11.98 12.52
CA VAL A 258 -29.47 10.65 12.63
C VAL A 258 -28.64 10.34 11.40
N LEU A 259 -29.15 10.63 10.20
CA LEU A 259 -28.40 10.40 8.96
C LEU A 259 -27.22 11.38 8.84
N LEU A 260 -27.41 12.64 9.20
CA LEU A 260 -26.36 13.67 9.18
C LEU A 260 -25.23 13.34 10.14
N GLU A 261 -25.52 12.74 11.30
CA GLU A 261 -24.50 12.23 12.23
C GLU A 261 -23.56 11.25 11.50
N GLN A 262 -24.10 10.29 10.74
CA GLN A 262 -23.30 9.31 9.99
C GLN A 262 -22.46 9.97 8.89
N LEU A 263 -23.05 10.95 8.19
CA LEU A 263 -22.38 11.70 7.13
C LEU A 263 -21.23 12.58 7.64
N THR A 264 -21.37 13.17 8.83
CA THR A 264 -20.41 14.11 9.42
C THR A 264 -19.39 13.47 10.36
N ARG A 265 -19.62 12.23 10.79
CA ARG A 265 -18.70 11.45 11.65
C ARG A 265 -17.28 11.41 11.08
N ARG A 266 -16.27 11.70 11.91
CA ARG A 266 -14.85 11.67 11.52
C ARG A 266 -14.12 10.45 12.07
N GLY A 267 -13.33 9.80 11.22
CA GLY A 267 -12.55 8.60 11.55
C GLY A 267 -12.99 7.40 10.73
N THR A 268 -12.30 6.27 10.90
CA THR A 268 -12.66 5.02 10.23
C THR A 268 -13.98 4.49 10.78
N VAL A 269 -14.93 4.16 9.91
CA VAL A 269 -16.25 3.66 10.31
C VAL A 269 -16.45 2.24 9.78
N ASN A 270 -17.11 1.39 10.57
CA ASN A 270 -17.44 0.03 10.16
C ASN A 270 -18.61 0.04 9.15
N PRO A 271 -18.44 -0.52 7.94
CA PRO A 271 -19.51 -0.57 6.93
C PRO A 271 -20.80 -1.26 7.40
N THR A 272 -20.70 -2.33 8.20
CA THR A 272 -21.88 -3.06 8.66
C THR A 272 -22.68 -2.29 9.70
N GLU A 273 -22.00 -1.53 10.56
CA GLU A 273 -22.61 -0.63 11.54
C GLU A 273 -23.38 0.50 10.84
N VAL A 274 -22.75 1.15 9.85
CA VAL A 274 -23.38 2.19 9.03
C VAL A 274 -24.64 1.69 8.35
N GLN A 275 -24.55 0.51 7.71
CA GLN A 275 -25.68 -0.07 7.01
C GLN A 275 -26.82 -0.41 7.97
N LYS A 276 -26.50 -0.98 9.14
CA LYS A 276 -27.49 -1.28 10.18
C LYS A 276 -28.20 0.00 10.67
N ILE A 277 -27.44 1.02 11.08
CA ILE A 277 -28.00 2.29 11.57
C ILE A 277 -28.88 2.95 10.49
N THR A 278 -28.40 2.97 9.25
CA THR A 278 -29.16 3.53 8.12
C THR A 278 -30.46 2.75 7.89
N ASN A 279 -30.41 1.42 7.92
CA ASN A 279 -31.59 0.56 7.76
C ASN A 279 -32.61 0.77 8.86
N ASP A 280 -32.16 0.80 10.12
CA ASP A 280 -33.01 0.97 11.29
C ASP A 280 -33.70 2.34 11.24
N ALA A 281 -32.96 3.40 10.93
CA ALA A 281 -33.47 4.76 10.82
C ALA A 281 -34.50 4.92 9.68
N LEU A 282 -34.21 4.40 8.49
CA LEU A 282 -35.14 4.46 7.35
C LEU A 282 -36.38 3.61 7.60
N THR A 283 -36.25 2.45 8.24
CA THR A 283 -37.37 1.57 8.58
C THR A 283 -38.31 2.23 9.59
N ALA A 284 -37.78 2.93 10.59
CA ALA A 284 -38.57 3.66 11.58
C ALA A 284 -39.44 4.78 10.96
N CYS A 285 -39.01 5.33 9.81
CA CYS A 285 -39.73 6.39 9.09
C CYS A 285 -40.39 5.90 7.79
N ARG A 286 -40.49 4.58 7.56
CA ARG A 286 -40.96 4.02 6.29
C ARG A 286 -42.38 4.46 5.91
N SER A 287 -43.25 4.72 6.88
CA SER A 287 -44.61 5.22 6.61
C SER A 287 -44.65 6.65 6.04
N LEU A 288 -43.54 7.40 6.14
CA LEU A 288 -43.40 8.78 5.67
C LEU A 288 -42.64 8.86 4.33
N LEU A 289 -42.00 7.77 3.89
CA LEU A 289 -41.12 7.72 2.72
C LEU A 289 -41.75 6.83 1.64
N ASN A 290 -41.89 7.35 0.43
CA ASN A 290 -42.41 6.56 -0.71
C ASN A 290 -41.30 5.72 -1.37
N ASP A 291 -40.12 6.31 -1.54
CA ASP A 291 -38.92 5.67 -2.10
C ASP A 291 -37.69 6.17 -1.35
N ASP A 292 -36.99 5.27 -0.65
CA ASP A 292 -35.77 5.55 0.10
C ASP A 292 -34.50 5.06 -0.62
N GLN A 293 -34.60 4.53 -1.85
CA GLN A 293 -33.49 3.83 -2.48
C GLN A 293 -32.32 4.77 -2.81
N GLU A 294 -32.61 5.94 -3.37
CA GLU A 294 -31.57 6.93 -3.69
C GLU A 294 -30.98 7.55 -2.41
N LEU A 295 -31.83 7.87 -1.44
CA LEU A 295 -31.44 8.33 -0.10
C LEU A 295 -30.46 7.36 0.58
N ARG A 296 -30.81 6.07 0.58
CA ARG A 296 -29.96 5.00 1.12
C ARG A 296 -28.61 4.93 0.42
N ARG A 297 -28.58 4.91 -0.92
CA ARG A 297 -27.32 4.89 -1.70
C ARG A 297 -26.44 6.10 -1.40
N TYR A 298 -27.06 7.27 -1.23
CA TYR A 298 -26.36 8.51 -0.90
C TYR A 298 -25.73 8.45 0.49
N VAL A 299 -26.51 8.05 1.50
CA VAL A 299 -26.04 7.92 2.89
C VAL A 299 -24.95 6.87 3.01
N GLU A 300 -25.14 5.67 2.44
CA GLU A 300 -24.15 4.59 2.49
C GLU A 300 -22.82 5.00 1.84
N ALA A 301 -22.87 5.69 0.69
CA ALA A 301 -21.67 6.12 -0.02
C ALA A 301 -20.85 7.14 0.79
N LEU A 302 -21.51 8.11 1.41
CA LEU A 302 -20.86 9.24 2.10
C LEU A 302 -20.60 9.00 3.58
N SER A 303 -21.24 7.99 4.19
CA SER A 303 -20.93 7.57 5.55
C SER A 303 -19.58 6.85 5.64
N LEU A 304 -19.12 6.23 4.55
CA LEU A 304 -17.84 5.51 4.49
C LEU A 304 -16.68 6.33 3.93
N ALA A 305 -16.98 7.40 3.20
CA ALA A 305 -15.98 8.19 2.49
C ALA A 305 -16.33 9.67 2.45
N TYR A 306 -15.31 10.53 2.38
CA TYR A 306 -15.51 11.97 2.20
C TYR A 306 -15.44 12.35 0.73
N PRO A 307 -16.41 13.06 0.16
CA PRO A 307 -16.32 13.50 -1.22
C PRO A 307 -15.35 14.69 -1.31
N ILE A 308 -14.33 14.58 -2.17
CA ILE A 308 -13.52 15.73 -2.59
C ILE A 308 -14.23 16.37 -3.77
N VAL A 309 -14.69 17.62 -3.57
CA VAL A 309 -15.58 18.31 -4.50
C VAL A 309 -14.85 19.46 -5.18
N ALA A 310 -14.72 19.38 -6.50
CA ALA A 310 -14.24 20.50 -7.31
C ALA A 310 -15.40 21.45 -7.64
N VAL A 311 -15.11 22.75 -7.61
CA VAL A 311 -16.03 23.80 -8.03
C VAL A 311 -15.67 24.19 -9.47
N VAL A 312 -16.53 23.80 -10.42
CA VAL A 312 -16.31 24.04 -11.85
C VAL A 312 -17.07 25.30 -12.27
N PRO A 313 -16.38 26.37 -12.71
CA PRO A 313 -17.03 27.58 -13.21
C PRO A 313 -17.76 27.30 -14.53
N ARG A 314 -18.93 27.89 -14.73
CA ARG A 314 -19.73 27.70 -15.96
C ARG A 314 -19.07 28.27 -17.22
N ALA A 315 -18.34 29.37 -17.09
CA ALA A 315 -17.70 30.06 -18.22
C ALA A 315 -16.63 29.22 -18.94
N SER A 316 -16.18 28.14 -18.32
CA SER A 316 -15.12 27.27 -18.83
C SER A 316 -15.59 26.31 -19.93
N GLU A 317 -16.90 26.19 -20.19
CA GLU A 317 -17.45 25.05 -20.94
C GLU A 317 -18.60 25.43 -21.89
N SER A 318 -18.33 25.38 -23.20
CA SER A 318 -19.37 25.43 -24.24
C SER A 318 -20.02 24.07 -24.52
N SER A 319 -19.63 23.01 -23.80
CA SER A 319 -20.04 21.62 -24.02
C SER A 319 -20.63 20.99 -22.74
N ASP A 320 -21.52 20.01 -22.92
CA ASP A 320 -22.00 19.08 -21.89
C ASP A 320 -20.89 18.20 -21.29
N ARG A 321 -19.70 18.21 -21.90
CA ARG A 321 -18.55 17.42 -21.48
C ARG A 321 -17.54 18.25 -20.72
N VAL A 322 -17.17 17.70 -19.57
CA VAL A 322 -16.27 18.31 -18.61
C VAL A 322 -15.11 17.36 -18.38
N MET A 323 -13.89 17.83 -18.59
CA MET A 323 -12.70 17.05 -18.28
C MET A 323 -12.00 17.65 -17.08
N LEU A 324 -11.91 16.88 -16.01
CA LEU A 324 -11.24 17.26 -14.78
C LEU A 324 -10.05 16.34 -14.57
N ARG A 325 -8.98 16.90 -14.00
CA ARG A 325 -7.79 16.14 -13.66
C ARG A 325 -7.42 16.41 -12.21
N TYR A 326 -7.08 15.34 -11.49
CA TYR A 326 -6.47 15.48 -10.18
C TYR A 326 -5.18 14.68 -10.06
N GLU A 327 -4.25 15.22 -9.29
CA GLU A 327 -2.99 14.59 -8.92
C GLU A 327 -2.95 14.44 -7.40
N ARG A 328 -2.44 13.32 -6.90
CA ARG A 328 -2.14 13.13 -5.47
C ARG A 328 -0.98 12.17 -5.25
N THR A 329 -0.39 12.24 -4.07
CA THR A 329 0.55 11.22 -3.62
C THR A 329 -0.20 10.05 -2.99
N LEU A 330 -0.02 8.86 -3.57
CA LEU A 330 -0.38 7.61 -2.92
C LEU A 330 0.81 7.17 -2.07
N ILE A 331 0.53 6.96 -0.79
CA ILE A 331 1.35 6.07 0.02
C ILE A 331 0.91 4.67 -0.40
N PRO A 332 1.70 3.94 -1.20
CA PRO A 332 1.35 2.56 -1.50
C PRO A 332 1.13 1.88 -0.16
N ALA A 333 0.03 1.13 -0.02
CA ALA A 333 -0.17 0.25 1.11
C ALA A 333 0.90 -0.84 1.04
N ALA A 334 2.13 -0.45 1.34
CA ALA A 334 3.31 -1.27 1.34
C ALA A 334 3.18 -2.12 2.58
N LEU A 335 2.65 -3.32 2.38
CA LEU A 335 3.34 -4.56 2.74
C LEU A 335 2.31 -5.67 2.63
N ASN A 336 2.55 -6.57 1.66
CA ASN A 336 2.08 -7.95 1.77
C ASN A 336 2.29 -8.36 3.24
N LYS A 337 1.23 -8.64 3.99
CA LYS A 337 1.30 -9.31 5.30
C LYS A 337 2.02 -10.67 5.24
N ARG A 338 2.44 -11.11 4.05
CA ARG A 338 3.22 -12.33 3.85
C ARG A 338 4.65 -12.13 4.33
N GLU A 339 5.17 -13.15 5.00
CA GLU A 339 6.52 -13.22 5.58
C GLU A 339 7.64 -12.77 4.62
N LEU A 340 7.49 -13.02 3.31
CA LEU A 340 8.46 -12.57 2.30
C LEU A 340 8.52 -11.04 2.14
N GLY A 341 7.41 -10.35 2.35
CA GLY A 341 7.38 -8.88 2.37
C GLY A 341 8.16 -8.33 3.55
N LEU A 342 7.98 -8.95 4.72
CA LEU A 342 8.71 -8.61 5.94
C LEU A 342 10.22 -8.82 5.78
N LEU A 343 10.63 -9.97 5.24
CA LEU A 343 12.04 -10.26 5.00
C LEU A 343 12.68 -9.23 4.05
N ARG A 344 11.95 -8.78 3.03
CA ARG A 344 12.43 -7.70 2.16
C ARG A 344 12.66 -6.42 2.95
N VAL A 345 11.73 -6.02 3.82
CA VAL A 345 11.90 -4.83 4.67
C VAL A 345 13.10 -4.96 5.60
N ILE A 346 13.27 -6.11 6.25
CA ILE A 346 14.42 -6.38 7.13
C ILE A 346 15.75 -6.26 6.36
N LEU A 347 15.78 -6.70 5.10
CA LEU A 347 16.94 -6.59 4.22
C LEU A 347 17.13 -5.19 3.61
N GLY A 348 16.29 -4.20 3.98
CA GLY A 348 16.30 -2.86 3.41
C GLY A 348 15.80 -2.80 1.96
N LEU A 349 15.13 -3.86 1.49
CA LEU A 349 14.61 -3.97 0.13
C LEU A 349 13.18 -3.45 0.06
N ARG A 350 12.92 -2.68 -0.97
CA ARG A 350 11.60 -2.11 -1.24
C ARG A 350 10.63 -3.15 -1.81
N PRO A 351 9.29 -2.97 -1.71
CA PRO A 351 8.33 -3.93 -2.26
C PRO A 351 8.55 -4.14 -3.76
N ASN A 352 8.27 -5.34 -4.25
CA ASN A 352 8.38 -5.67 -5.68
C ASN A 352 7.00 -5.92 -6.32
N LYS A 353 5.93 -5.77 -5.54
CA LYS A 353 4.55 -5.95 -5.94
C LYS A 353 3.79 -4.69 -5.57
N ILE A 354 2.94 -4.27 -6.49
CA ILE A 354 2.12 -3.08 -6.36
C ILE A 354 0.69 -3.52 -6.53
N VAL A 355 -0.15 -2.96 -5.69
CA VAL A 355 -1.58 -3.22 -5.68
C VAL A 355 -2.25 -1.87 -5.76
N ALA A 356 -2.95 -1.64 -6.86
CA ALA A 356 -3.74 -0.45 -7.08
C ALA A 356 -5.23 -0.83 -6.97
N PRO A 357 -6.03 -0.14 -6.14
CA PRO A 357 -7.47 -0.35 -6.13
C PRO A 357 -8.04 0.06 -7.49
N ALA A 358 -8.96 -0.74 -8.02
CA ALA A 358 -9.61 -0.50 -9.31
C ALA A 358 -11.06 -0.03 -9.13
N ASP A 359 -11.38 0.62 -8.01
CA ASP A 359 -12.73 1.08 -7.68
C ASP A 359 -13.29 2.04 -8.73
N LEU A 360 -12.42 2.83 -9.37
CA LEU A 360 -12.81 3.76 -10.44
C LEU A 360 -13.41 3.04 -11.65
N ALA A 361 -13.02 1.78 -11.90
CA ALA A 361 -13.62 0.92 -12.94
C ALA A 361 -15.13 0.72 -12.73
N LEU A 362 -15.58 0.71 -11.47
CA LEU A 362 -16.97 0.54 -11.06
C LEU A 362 -17.76 1.84 -11.06
N THR A 363 -17.10 2.97 -11.34
CA THR A 363 -17.73 4.30 -11.32
C THR A 363 -17.79 4.95 -12.69
N ALA A 364 -17.27 4.31 -13.74
CA ALA A 364 -17.17 4.90 -15.08
C ALA A 364 -17.64 3.95 -16.18
N GLY A 365 -18.08 4.51 -17.31
CA GLY A 365 -18.43 3.73 -18.50
C GLY A 365 -17.23 3.00 -19.10
N SER A 366 -16.07 3.65 -19.08
CA SER A 366 -14.77 3.07 -19.44
C SER A 366 -13.67 3.53 -18.50
N PHE A 367 -12.71 2.65 -18.21
CA PHE A 367 -11.62 2.92 -17.30
C PHE A 367 -10.30 2.41 -17.88
N HIS A 368 -9.28 3.25 -17.86
CA HIS A 368 -7.91 2.92 -18.21
C HIS A 368 -7.04 3.17 -17.00
N MET A 369 -6.22 2.20 -16.63
CA MET A 369 -5.23 2.37 -15.57
C MET A 369 -3.86 1.99 -16.10
N TYR A 370 -2.91 2.92 -15.99
CA TYR A 370 -1.51 2.71 -16.28
C TYR A 370 -0.75 2.70 -14.97
N VAL A 371 0.12 1.71 -14.77
CA VAL A 371 1.11 1.77 -13.69
C VAL A 371 2.49 1.75 -14.34
N VAL A 372 3.21 2.85 -14.21
CA VAL A 372 4.53 3.06 -14.79
C VAL A 372 5.58 2.78 -13.72
N GLY A 373 6.27 1.66 -13.88
CA GLY A 373 7.40 1.30 -13.04
C GLY A 373 8.70 2.00 -13.45
N PRO A 374 9.72 1.95 -12.58
CA PRO A 374 11.05 2.46 -12.88
C PRO A 374 11.61 1.83 -14.17
N PRO A 375 12.42 2.56 -14.95
CA PRO A 375 12.98 2.05 -16.21
C PRO A 375 13.94 0.85 -16.00
N THR A 376 14.49 0.70 -14.79
CA THR A 376 15.35 -0.44 -14.40
C THR A 376 14.55 -1.71 -14.10
N MET A 377 13.23 -1.70 -14.29
CA MET A 377 12.36 -2.82 -13.99
C MET A 377 11.48 -3.21 -15.18
N TYR A 378 11.02 -4.45 -15.13
CA TYR A 378 10.05 -4.99 -16.07
C TYR A 378 8.93 -5.73 -15.34
N VAL A 379 7.78 -5.81 -16.01
CA VAL A 379 6.60 -6.50 -15.49
C VAL A 379 6.77 -8.01 -15.63
N LEU A 380 6.86 -8.70 -14.50
CA LEU A 380 6.89 -10.17 -14.45
C LEU A 380 5.47 -10.74 -14.46
N GLU A 381 4.61 -10.21 -13.61
CA GLU A 381 3.22 -10.66 -13.46
C GLU A 381 2.28 -9.47 -13.33
N GLN A 382 1.06 -9.64 -13.80
CA GLN A 382 -0.02 -8.67 -13.64
C GLN A 382 -1.35 -9.44 -13.53
N LYS A 383 -2.23 -8.99 -12.65
CA LYS A 383 -3.49 -9.65 -12.30
C LYS A 383 -4.54 -8.60 -11.99
N PHE A 384 -5.68 -8.66 -12.68
CA PHE A 384 -6.90 -8.00 -12.24
C PHE A 384 -7.71 -9.01 -11.42
N ARG A 385 -7.93 -8.75 -10.13
CA ARG A 385 -8.41 -9.74 -9.16
C ARG A 385 -9.26 -9.13 -8.05
N CYS A 386 -9.95 -9.98 -7.30
CA CYS A 386 -10.61 -9.60 -6.05
C CYS A 386 -9.57 -9.43 -4.93
N ARG A 387 -9.71 -8.39 -4.11
CA ARG A 387 -8.83 -8.10 -2.97
C ARG A 387 -8.89 -9.18 -1.88
N HIS A 388 -10.04 -9.83 -1.69
CA HIS A 388 -10.27 -10.76 -0.58
C HIS A 388 -9.78 -12.18 -0.88
N CYS A 389 -10.23 -12.80 -1.98
CA CYS A 389 -9.83 -14.17 -2.35
C CYS A 389 -8.63 -14.25 -3.31
N GLU A 390 -8.16 -13.11 -3.83
CA GLU A 390 -7.10 -13.03 -4.85
C GLU A 390 -7.42 -13.70 -6.21
N GLU A 391 -8.65 -14.17 -6.42
CA GLU A 391 -9.09 -14.80 -7.65
C GLU A 391 -9.13 -13.77 -8.80
N ARG A 392 -8.70 -14.17 -10.00
CA ARG A 392 -8.70 -13.31 -11.18
C ARG A 392 -10.12 -13.03 -11.65
N VAL A 393 -10.40 -11.77 -11.99
CA VAL A 393 -11.69 -11.37 -12.55
C VAL A 393 -11.98 -12.19 -13.80
N SER A 394 -13.08 -12.94 -13.76
CA SER A 394 -13.55 -13.73 -14.90
C SER A 394 -14.82 -13.12 -15.47
N ARG A 395 -15.07 -13.36 -16.76
CA ARG A 395 -16.37 -13.06 -17.38
C ARG A 395 -17.49 -13.92 -16.78
N GLN A 396 -17.15 -15.02 -16.13
CA GLN A 396 -18.11 -15.93 -15.50
C GLN A 396 -18.46 -15.52 -14.06
N TRP A 397 -17.93 -14.40 -13.57
CA TRP A 397 -18.25 -13.96 -12.21
C TRP A 397 -19.70 -13.52 -12.09
N GLU A 398 -20.39 -14.16 -11.16
CA GLU A 398 -21.70 -13.76 -10.67
C GLU A 398 -21.56 -13.02 -9.36
N VAL A 399 -22.45 -12.06 -9.14
CA VAL A 399 -22.57 -11.33 -7.89
C VAL A 399 -23.06 -12.27 -6.80
N ARG A 400 -22.46 -12.17 -5.61
CA ARG A 400 -22.93 -12.86 -4.40
C ARG A 400 -22.81 -11.90 -3.22
N GLU A 401 -23.78 -11.92 -2.31
CA GLU A 401 -23.61 -11.22 -1.03
C GLU A 401 -22.52 -11.91 -0.19
N PRO A 402 -21.64 -11.13 0.46
CA PRO A 402 -20.59 -11.68 1.29
C PRO A 402 -21.20 -12.40 2.50
N THR A 403 -20.62 -13.54 2.86
CA THR A 403 -20.95 -14.27 4.09
C THR A 403 -19.75 -14.24 5.04
N ASP A 404 -19.93 -14.54 6.32
CA ASP A 404 -18.82 -14.63 7.28
C ASP A 404 -17.75 -15.63 6.83
N GLU A 405 -18.15 -16.69 6.11
CA GLU A 405 -17.25 -17.69 5.52
C GLU A 405 -16.57 -17.21 4.23
N ASN A 406 -17.21 -16.32 3.46
CA ASN A 406 -16.70 -15.83 2.19
C ASN A 406 -16.98 -14.32 2.05
N PRO A 407 -16.01 -13.46 2.38
CA PRO A 407 -16.18 -12.00 2.31
C PRO A 407 -16.22 -11.45 0.86
N CYS A 408 -16.14 -12.32 -0.15
CA CYS A 408 -16.09 -11.89 -1.54
C CYS A 408 -17.49 -11.63 -2.10
N TRP A 409 -17.61 -10.55 -2.86
CA TRP A 409 -18.84 -10.17 -3.56
C TRP A 409 -19.10 -10.97 -4.85
N HIS A 410 -18.41 -12.08 -5.05
CA HIS A 410 -18.48 -12.85 -6.28
C HIS A 410 -18.44 -14.37 -6.04
N LYS A 411 -19.03 -15.10 -6.99
CA LYS A 411 -18.90 -16.56 -7.15
C LYS A 411 -18.73 -16.88 -8.63
N MET A 412 -18.17 -18.05 -8.94
CA MET A 412 -18.15 -18.53 -10.31
C MET A 412 -19.56 -19.01 -10.70
N GLY A 413 -20.13 -18.39 -11.73
CA GLY A 413 -21.42 -18.76 -12.28
C GLY A 413 -21.35 -20.09 -13.05
N THR A 414 -22.49 -20.78 -13.13
CA THR A 414 -22.64 -21.91 -14.06
C THR A 414 -22.83 -21.36 -15.48
N ALA A 415 -22.43 -22.13 -16.49
CA ALA A 415 -22.38 -21.62 -17.88
C ALA A 415 -23.73 -21.09 -18.43
N SER A 416 -24.87 -21.52 -17.88
CA SER A 416 -26.21 -21.16 -18.36
C SER A 416 -26.70 -19.78 -17.93
N THR A 417 -26.25 -19.22 -16.81
CA THR A 417 -26.65 -17.89 -16.29
C THR A 417 -25.80 -16.73 -16.84
N VAL A 418 -24.65 -17.06 -17.45
CA VAL A 418 -23.61 -16.10 -17.88
C VAL A 418 -23.94 -15.42 -19.22
N ALA A 419 -24.75 -16.04 -20.08
CA ALA A 419 -24.91 -15.63 -21.47
C ALA A 419 -25.60 -14.27 -21.69
N GLN A 420 -26.52 -13.85 -20.81
CA GLN A 420 -27.36 -12.66 -21.04
C GLN A 420 -26.87 -11.38 -20.34
N SER A 421 -26.02 -11.48 -19.31
CA SER A 421 -25.57 -10.32 -18.51
C SER A 421 -24.13 -9.86 -18.77
N ASN A 422 -23.38 -10.57 -19.62
CA ASN A 422 -21.93 -10.38 -19.80
C ASN A 422 -21.49 -9.78 -21.13
N GLU A 423 -22.38 -9.53 -22.10
CA GLU A 423 -21.98 -8.99 -23.41
C GLU A 423 -21.32 -7.60 -23.30
N ASP A 424 -21.73 -6.79 -22.32
CA ASP A 424 -21.22 -5.44 -22.13
C ASP A 424 -19.94 -5.35 -21.27
N ARG A 425 -19.56 -6.42 -20.57
CA ARG A 425 -18.45 -6.42 -19.62
C ARG A 425 -17.17 -6.88 -20.29
N GLN A 426 -16.26 -5.95 -20.50
CA GLN A 426 -14.99 -6.26 -21.15
C GLN A 426 -13.84 -5.70 -20.33
N TYR A 427 -12.81 -6.51 -20.13
CA TYR A 427 -11.54 -6.02 -19.65
C TYR A 427 -10.41 -6.57 -20.51
N ARG A 428 -9.32 -5.80 -20.59
CA ARG A 428 -8.09 -6.17 -21.29
C ARG A 428 -6.91 -5.74 -20.42
N VAL A 429 -5.88 -6.57 -20.40
CA VAL A 429 -4.61 -6.23 -19.76
C VAL A 429 -3.51 -6.32 -20.82
N SER A 430 -2.65 -5.31 -20.89
CA SER A 430 -1.52 -5.26 -21.85
C SER A 430 -0.68 -6.52 -21.81
N ALA A 431 -0.25 -7.09 -22.94
CA ALA A 431 0.63 -8.25 -22.91
C ALA A 431 1.97 -7.94 -22.21
N ARG A 432 2.56 -8.93 -21.53
CA ARG A 432 3.90 -8.80 -20.92
C ARG A 432 4.97 -9.02 -21.98
N ARG A 433 5.75 -8.00 -22.26
CA ARG A 433 6.79 -7.90 -23.30
C ARG A 433 8.12 -7.34 -22.74
N GLY A 434 8.35 -7.48 -21.44
CA GLY A 434 9.56 -6.92 -20.80
C GLY A 434 9.52 -5.41 -20.60
N GLN A 435 8.37 -4.75 -20.80
CA GLN A 435 8.19 -3.33 -20.51
C GLN A 435 8.13 -3.06 -19.00
N SER A 436 8.40 -1.81 -18.62
CA SER A 436 8.32 -1.32 -17.24
C SER A 436 6.92 -0.87 -16.82
N PHE A 437 5.92 -0.92 -17.71
CA PHE A 437 4.56 -0.46 -17.43
C PHE A 437 3.50 -1.53 -17.67
N VAL A 438 2.36 -1.36 -17.00
CA VAL A 438 1.16 -2.19 -17.15
C VAL A 438 -0.01 -1.30 -17.52
N HIS A 439 -0.92 -1.84 -18.33
CA HIS A 439 -2.15 -1.18 -18.71
C HIS A 439 -3.34 -2.11 -18.50
N LEU A 440 -4.30 -1.66 -17.70
CA LEU A 440 -5.63 -2.26 -17.55
C LEU A 440 -6.64 -1.37 -18.28
N TYR A 441 -7.48 -1.99 -19.09
CA TYR A 441 -8.66 -1.37 -19.67
C TYR A 441 -9.90 -2.13 -19.23
N THR A 442 -10.94 -1.42 -18.80
CA THR A 442 -12.25 -1.99 -18.52
C THR A 442 -13.36 -1.16 -19.18
N ARG A 443 -14.46 -1.82 -19.53
CA ARG A 443 -15.67 -1.22 -20.09
C ARG A 443 -16.90 -1.91 -19.52
N GLY A 444 -17.94 -1.12 -19.23
CA GLY A 444 -19.24 -1.62 -18.76
C GLY A 444 -19.29 -2.02 -17.28
N PHE A 445 -18.18 -1.92 -16.55
CA PHE A 445 -18.12 -2.24 -15.12
C PHE A 445 -18.92 -1.25 -14.25
N GLY A 446 -19.06 0.02 -14.68
CA GLY A 446 -19.82 1.03 -13.94
C GLY A 446 -21.34 0.92 -14.05
N ASN A 447 -21.87 0.21 -15.06
CA ASN A 447 -23.33 0.04 -15.22
C ASN A 447 -23.94 -0.93 -14.21
N LEU A 448 -23.09 -1.59 -13.43
CA LEU A 448 -23.50 -2.50 -12.38
C LEU A 448 -23.97 -1.67 -11.19
N THR A 449 -25.12 -2.02 -10.63
CA THR A 449 -25.54 -1.46 -9.34
C THR A 449 -24.38 -1.63 -8.36
N LYS A 450 -23.96 -0.57 -7.64
CA LYS A 450 -22.81 -0.58 -6.70
C LYS A 450 -22.79 -1.74 -5.68
N SER A 451 -23.90 -2.46 -5.52
CA SER A 451 -24.02 -3.68 -4.73
C SER A 451 -23.45 -4.94 -5.41
N GLN A 452 -23.04 -4.88 -6.68
CA GLN A 452 -22.74 -6.07 -7.46
C GLN A 452 -21.26 -6.47 -7.41
N PHE A 453 -20.34 -5.53 -7.50
CA PHE A 453 -18.91 -5.81 -7.38
C PHE A 453 -18.25 -4.72 -6.56
N ARG A 454 -17.39 -5.13 -5.63
CA ARG A 454 -16.57 -4.27 -4.79
C ARG A 454 -15.19 -4.90 -4.65
N ASP A 455 -14.24 -4.11 -4.13
CA ASP A 455 -12.91 -4.60 -3.75
C ASP A 455 -12.12 -5.23 -4.91
N LEU A 456 -12.25 -4.65 -6.11
CA LEU A 456 -11.43 -5.04 -7.25
C LEU A 456 -10.08 -4.34 -7.16
N GLU A 457 -9.01 -5.09 -7.38
CA GLU A 457 -7.66 -4.56 -7.39
C GLU A 457 -6.89 -5.03 -8.63
N PHE A 458 -5.95 -4.20 -9.05
CA PHE A 458 -4.95 -4.57 -10.02
C PHE A 458 -3.60 -4.74 -9.33
N ALA A 459 -3.07 -5.95 -9.40
CA ALA A 459 -1.78 -6.30 -8.84
C ALA A 459 -0.75 -6.47 -9.96
N ALA A 460 0.39 -5.77 -9.86
CA ALA A 460 1.54 -5.94 -10.74
C ALA A 460 2.78 -6.33 -9.93
N GLU A 461 3.49 -7.36 -10.39
CA GLU A 461 4.80 -7.74 -9.86
C GLU A 461 5.89 -7.26 -10.83
N LEU A 462 6.69 -6.32 -10.36
CA LEU A 462 7.83 -5.78 -11.06
C LEU A 462 9.09 -6.52 -10.60
N LYS A 463 10.03 -6.69 -11.54
CA LYS A 463 11.34 -7.27 -11.28
C LYS A 463 12.39 -6.43 -12.00
N GLU A 464 13.58 -6.41 -11.45
CA GLU A 464 14.71 -5.74 -12.07
C GLU A 464 15.05 -6.34 -13.45
N THR A 465 15.32 -5.45 -14.40
CA THR A 465 15.78 -5.77 -15.75
C THR A 465 17.25 -6.21 -15.69
N PRO A 466 17.61 -7.41 -16.20
CA PRO A 466 19.00 -7.85 -16.26
C PRO A 466 19.86 -6.87 -17.08
N PRO A 467 21.14 -6.63 -16.73
CA PRO A 467 21.96 -7.42 -15.79
C PRO A 467 21.68 -7.14 -14.30
N GLY A 468 21.30 -5.91 -13.93
CA GLY A 468 20.85 -5.53 -12.59
C GLY A 468 21.78 -5.90 -11.41
N SER A 469 21.23 -5.87 -10.20
CA SER A 469 21.89 -6.18 -8.93
C SER A 469 22.32 -7.65 -8.84
N ARG A 470 21.69 -8.52 -9.64
CA ARG A 470 22.07 -9.93 -9.72
C ARG A 470 23.42 -10.10 -10.40
N ALA A 471 23.69 -9.36 -11.47
CA ALA A 471 25.01 -9.42 -12.12
C ALA A 471 26.10 -8.94 -11.17
N SER A 472 25.89 -7.83 -10.45
CA SER A 472 26.87 -7.37 -9.45
C SER A 472 27.09 -8.40 -8.34
N ALA A 473 26.05 -9.11 -7.89
CA ALA A 473 26.20 -10.20 -6.94
C ALA A 473 26.99 -11.39 -7.51
N VAL A 474 26.77 -11.77 -8.77
CA VAL A 474 27.57 -12.81 -9.45
C VAL A 474 29.03 -12.39 -9.54
N VAL A 475 29.33 -11.16 -9.99
CA VAL A 475 30.70 -10.65 -10.09
C VAL A 475 31.39 -10.66 -8.71
N THR A 476 30.68 -10.20 -7.68
CA THR A 476 31.22 -10.19 -6.31
C THR A 476 31.50 -11.60 -5.79
N ALA A 477 30.61 -12.56 -6.07
CA ALA A 477 30.79 -13.96 -5.71
C ALA A 477 31.96 -14.61 -6.49
N ILE A 478 32.13 -14.31 -7.79
CA ILE A 478 33.28 -14.78 -8.60
C ILE A 478 34.59 -14.32 -7.94
N VAL A 479 34.71 -13.02 -7.66
CA VAL A 479 35.91 -12.44 -7.07
C VAL A 479 36.19 -13.06 -5.71
N ALA A 480 35.18 -13.20 -4.85
CA ALA A 480 35.34 -13.84 -3.54
C ALA A 480 35.81 -15.28 -3.64
N THR A 481 35.17 -16.10 -4.48
CA THR A 481 35.55 -17.51 -4.67
C THR A 481 36.98 -17.65 -5.18
N PHE A 482 37.39 -16.80 -6.13
CA PHE A 482 38.74 -16.84 -6.68
C PHE A 482 39.79 -16.44 -5.66
N LEU A 483 39.56 -15.37 -4.90
CA LEU A 483 40.50 -14.92 -3.86
C LEU A 483 40.61 -15.94 -2.71
N ILE A 484 39.51 -16.53 -2.27
CA ILE A 484 39.53 -17.59 -1.24
C ILE A 484 40.27 -18.83 -1.75
N ALA A 485 40.08 -19.21 -3.02
CA ALA A 485 40.80 -20.33 -3.61
C ALA A 485 42.32 -20.09 -3.67
N ILE A 486 42.74 -18.91 -4.13
CA ILE A 486 44.16 -18.53 -4.18
C ILE A 486 44.77 -18.54 -2.78
N MET A 487 44.12 -17.86 -1.83
CA MET A 487 44.65 -17.77 -0.46
C MET A 487 44.67 -19.13 0.24
N GLY A 488 43.61 -19.92 0.09
CA GLY A 488 43.57 -21.29 0.61
C GLY A 488 44.69 -22.16 0.05
N ARG A 489 45.02 -22.03 -1.24
CA ARG A 489 46.14 -22.75 -1.86
C ARG A 489 47.50 -22.24 -1.38
N LEU A 490 47.67 -20.92 -1.26
CA LEU A 490 48.92 -20.33 -0.74
C LEU A 490 49.19 -20.79 0.69
N VAL A 491 48.17 -20.75 1.57
CA VAL A 491 48.27 -21.25 2.94
C VAL A 491 48.56 -22.76 2.95
N SER A 492 47.87 -23.54 2.11
CA SER A 492 48.09 -25.00 2.01
C SER A 492 49.47 -25.38 1.48
N SER A 493 50.10 -24.51 0.68
CA SER A 493 51.46 -24.73 0.16
C SER A 493 52.57 -24.43 1.17
N GLY A 494 52.23 -23.97 2.39
CA GLY A 494 53.21 -23.56 3.39
C GLY A 494 53.97 -22.29 3.00
N SER A 495 53.40 -21.46 2.11
CA SER A 495 54.00 -20.18 1.76
C SER A 495 54.10 -19.31 3.03
N PRO A 496 55.26 -18.68 3.29
CA PRO A 496 55.46 -17.90 4.50
C PRO A 496 54.41 -16.77 4.59
N SER A 497 53.96 -16.49 5.81
CA SER A 497 53.03 -15.41 6.14
C SER A 497 53.44 -14.10 5.44
N MET A 498 52.76 -13.76 4.34
CA MET A 498 53.00 -12.55 3.56
C MET A 498 52.31 -11.33 4.21
N GLY A 499 52.62 -11.04 5.48
CA GLY A 499 52.14 -9.84 6.18
C GLY A 499 50.61 -9.64 6.17
N SER A 500 50.15 -8.39 6.26
CA SER A 500 48.73 -8.03 6.31
C SER A 500 48.03 -7.91 4.95
N LEU A 501 48.79 -7.92 3.84
CA LEU A 501 48.29 -7.67 2.50
C LEU A 501 47.22 -8.69 2.03
N PRO A 502 47.38 -10.01 2.27
CA PRO A 502 46.35 -11.00 1.93
C PRO A 502 45.01 -10.77 2.64
N GLY A 503 45.04 -10.35 3.91
CA GLY A 503 43.83 -9.99 4.65
C GLY A 503 43.10 -8.81 4.03
N LEU A 504 43.83 -7.80 3.55
CA LEU A 504 43.25 -6.64 2.85
C LEU A 504 42.65 -7.04 1.50
N VAL A 505 43.32 -7.91 0.74
CA VAL A 505 42.79 -8.44 -0.53
C VAL A 505 41.51 -9.23 -0.31
N LEU A 506 41.45 -10.07 0.74
CA LEU A 506 40.25 -10.83 1.12
C LEU A 506 39.10 -9.94 1.62
N ALA A 507 39.37 -8.69 2.03
CA ALA A 507 38.33 -7.75 2.44
C ALA A 507 37.62 -7.08 1.24
N LEU A 508 38.25 -7.05 0.06
CA LEU A 508 37.71 -6.38 -1.13
C LEU A 508 36.32 -6.89 -1.55
N PRO A 509 36.01 -8.21 -1.56
CA PRO A 509 34.67 -8.67 -1.90
C PRO A 509 33.61 -8.25 -0.88
N ALA A 510 33.97 -8.15 0.41
CA ALA A 510 33.06 -7.64 1.44
C ALA A 510 32.77 -6.15 1.25
N ALA A 511 33.80 -5.35 0.94
CA ALA A 511 33.66 -3.93 0.61
C ALA A 511 32.80 -3.73 -0.64
N ALA A 512 33.05 -4.50 -1.71
CA ALA A 512 32.27 -4.47 -2.94
C ALA A 512 30.81 -4.88 -2.71
N ALA A 513 30.56 -5.96 -1.95
CA ALA A 513 29.22 -6.42 -1.60
C ALA A 513 28.43 -5.33 -0.85
N THR A 514 29.10 -4.63 0.06
CA THR A 514 28.52 -3.52 0.84
C THR A 514 28.19 -2.34 -0.07
N TRP A 515 29.14 -1.93 -0.93
CA TRP A 515 28.97 -0.82 -1.87
C TRP A 515 27.81 -1.07 -2.84
N PHE A 516 27.83 -2.21 -3.54
CA PHE A 516 26.77 -2.59 -4.49
C PHE A 516 25.43 -2.87 -3.81
N GLY A 517 25.44 -3.23 -2.53
CA GLY A 517 24.22 -3.32 -1.75
C GLY A 517 23.56 -1.95 -1.57
N PHE A 518 24.31 -0.93 -1.13
CA PHE A 518 23.72 0.36 -0.78
C PHE A 518 23.44 1.26 -1.99
N SER A 519 24.24 1.19 -3.06
CA SER A 519 24.14 2.13 -4.19
C SER A 519 22.93 1.88 -5.10
N VAL A 520 22.38 0.66 -5.14
CA VAL A 520 21.37 0.26 -6.14
C VAL A 520 19.94 0.67 -5.76
N ASP A 521 19.65 0.88 -4.47
CA ASP A 521 18.26 1.02 -3.98
C ASP A 521 17.88 2.44 -3.51
N SER A 522 18.69 3.47 -3.77
CA SER A 522 18.40 4.82 -3.25
C SER A 522 17.26 5.55 -3.98
N LYS A 523 17.05 5.30 -5.28
CA LYS A 523 16.17 6.13 -6.15
C LYS A 523 14.86 5.49 -6.64
N SER A 524 14.52 4.25 -6.30
CA SER A 524 13.37 3.57 -6.95
C SER A 524 12.41 2.99 -5.93
N LEU A 525 11.11 3.27 -5.99
CA LEU A 525 10.08 2.79 -5.05
C LEU A 525 10.00 1.26 -4.95
N VAL A 526 10.46 0.60 -6.01
CA VAL A 526 10.50 -0.85 -6.15
C VAL A 526 11.96 -1.28 -6.06
N GLY A 527 12.24 -2.34 -5.31
CA GLY A 527 13.61 -2.65 -4.88
C GLY A 527 14.30 -3.74 -5.68
N SER A 528 15.62 -3.81 -5.49
CA SER A 528 16.51 -4.85 -6.01
C SER A 528 16.12 -6.28 -5.61
N SER A 529 16.78 -7.25 -6.24
CA SER A 529 16.51 -8.67 -6.03
C SER A 529 16.87 -9.14 -4.61
N MET A 530 15.93 -9.78 -3.89
CA MET A 530 16.21 -10.37 -2.57
C MET A 530 17.40 -11.34 -2.60
N LEU A 531 17.49 -12.11 -3.67
CA LEU A 531 18.59 -13.03 -3.91
C LEU A 531 19.96 -12.33 -4.00
N SER A 532 20.05 -11.17 -4.67
CA SER A 532 21.35 -10.48 -4.79
C SER A 532 21.81 -9.98 -3.44
N ARG A 533 20.87 -9.47 -2.62
CA ARG A 533 21.18 -9.00 -1.27
C ARG A 533 21.66 -10.12 -0.36
N ILE A 534 20.97 -11.26 -0.36
CA ILE A 534 21.39 -12.44 0.41
C ILE A 534 22.77 -12.91 -0.07
N SER A 535 22.98 -13.02 -1.38
CA SER A 535 24.28 -13.43 -1.95
C SER A 535 25.41 -12.48 -1.57
N GLN A 536 25.19 -11.17 -1.59
CA GLN A 536 26.15 -10.15 -1.14
C GLN A 536 26.47 -10.29 0.36
N ILE A 537 25.45 -10.47 1.21
CA ILE A 537 25.65 -10.70 2.66
C ILE A 537 26.46 -11.96 2.90
N VAL A 538 26.09 -13.08 2.26
CA VAL A 538 26.82 -14.35 2.36
C VAL A 538 28.26 -14.17 1.91
N THR A 539 28.49 -13.47 0.80
CA THR A 539 29.85 -13.20 0.29
C THR A 539 30.66 -12.36 1.27
N ALA A 540 30.06 -11.33 1.88
CA ALA A 540 30.72 -10.50 2.88
C ALA A 540 31.07 -11.31 4.15
N VAL A 541 30.17 -12.16 4.63
CA VAL A 541 30.40 -13.03 5.79
C VAL A 541 31.51 -14.05 5.51
N ILE A 542 31.47 -14.75 4.37
CA ILE A 542 32.51 -15.72 4.01
C ILE A 542 33.87 -15.02 3.88
N SER A 543 33.91 -13.82 3.31
CA SER A 543 35.14 -13.03 3.21
C SER A 543 35.69 -12.63 4.59
N ALA A 544 34.82 -12.20 5.51
CA ALA A 544 35.21 -11.88 6.88
C ALA A 544 35.74 -13.11 7.64
N LEU A 545 35.09 -14.27 7.46
CA LEU A 545 35.56 -15.53 8.03
C LEU A 545 36.91 -15.95 7.43
N ALA A 546 37.12 -15.77 6.13
CA ALA A 546 38.41 -16.05 5.48
C ALA A 546 39.53 -15.16 6.04
N ILE A 547 39.26 -13.88 6.32
CA ILE A 547 40.21 -12.98 6.99
C ILE A 547 40.54 -13.48 8.40
N ALA A 548 39.52 -13.82 9.19
CA ALA A 548 39.72 -14.33 10.55
C ALA A 548 40.55 -15.63 10.54
N VAL A 549 40.20 -16.57 9.67
CA VAL A 549 40.93 -17.83 9.50
C VAL A 549 42.37 -17.57 9.05
N TYR A 550 42.60 -16.64 8.13
CA TYR A 550 43.95 -16.27 7.70
C TYR A 550 44.83 -15.81 8.87
N PHE A 551 44.30 -15.00 9.78
CA PHE A 551 45.06 -14.51 10.93
C PHE A 551 45.21 -15.54 12.07
N THR A 552 44.33 -16.55 12.15
CA THR A 552 44.35 -17.56 13.23
C THR A 552 44.94 -18.90 12.81
N SER A 553 45.18 -19.14 11.53
CA SER A 553 45.68 -20.43 11.05
C SER A 553 47.15 -20.64 11.42
N HIS A 554 47.37 -21.43 12.48
CA HIS A 554 48.67 -22.00 12.78
C HIS A 554 48.99 -23.13 11.80
N HIS A 555 50.20 -23.14 11.25
CA HIS A 555 50.61 -24.04 10.18
C HIS A 555 50.71 -25.47 10.74
N GLY A 556 49.70 -26.30 10.50
CA GLY A 556 49.67 -27.67 10.98
C GLY A 556 48.76 -28.53 10.11
N HIS A 557 49.36 -29.36 9.25
CA HIS A 557 48.65 -30.34 8.42
C HIS A 557 47.94 -31.36 9.31
N LEU A 558 46.65 -31.13 9.59
CA LEU A 558 45.85 -32.03 10.44
C LEU A 558 45.20 -33.17 9.66
N TRP A 559 45.13 -33.10 8.32
CA TRP A 559 44.39 -34.07 7.48
C TRP A 559 45.28 -34.56 6.32
N GLY A 560 45.36 -35.88 6.15
CA GLY A 560 46.15 -36.54 5.11
C GLY A 560 45.52 -36.43 3.70
N ASN A 561 46.40 -36.31 2.69
CA ASN A 561 46.27 -36.49 1.23
C ASN A 561 45.03 -36.00 0.44
N VAL A 562 43.95 -35.52 1.06
CA VAL A 562 42.78 -35.00 0.33
C VAL A 562 42.99 -33.52 0.05
N SER A 563 43.05 -33.15 -1.23
CA SER A 563 43.11 -31.74 -1.65
C SER A 563 41.94 -31.40 -2.55
N ILE A 564 41.30 -30.25 -2.30
CA ILE A 564 40.26 -29.68 -3.17
C ILE A 564 40.88 -28.48 -3.87
N VAL A 565 41.15 -28.59 -5.18
CA VAL A 565 41.82 -27.53 -5.97
C VAL A 565 43.19 -27.13 -5.37
N GLY A 566 43.91 -28.11 -4.80
CA GLY A 566 45.19 -27.86 -4.12
C GLY A 566 45.09 -27.22 -2.74
N ILE A 567 43.88 -27.10 -2.17
CA ILE A 567 43.66 -26.71 -0.78
C ILE A 567 43.64 -27.97 0.08
N THR A 568 44.60 -28.10 0.99
CA THR A 568 44.71 -29.23 1.94
C THR A 568 44.15 -28.88 3.32
N GLU A 569 44.07 -27.60 3.65
CA GLU A 569 43.52 -27.13 4.93
C GLU A 569 41.98 -27.21 4.92
N PRO A 570 41.34 -27.97 5.83
CA PRO A 570 39.90 -28.27 5.76
C PRO A 570 39.03 -27.02 5.94
N VAL A 571 39.47 -26.05 6.74
CA VAL A 571 38.74 -24.80 6.96
C VAL A 571 38.70 -23.95 5.68
N TRP A 572 39.83 -23.85 4.98
CA TRP A 572 39.91 -23.16 3.69
C TRP A 572 39.11 -23.89 2.61
N ALA A 573 39.14 -25.22 2.60
CA ALA A 573 38.33 -26.02 1.69
C ALA A 573 36.82 -25.79 1.92
N TYR A 574 36.38 -25.70 3.18
CA TYR A 574 34.98 -25.37 3.50
C TYR A 574 34.58 -23.97 3.04
N LEU A 575 35.40 -22.94 3.32
CA LEU A 575 35.15 -21.57 2.87
C LEU A 575 35.09 -21.47 1.34
N PHE A 576 36.00 -22.17 0.65
CA PHE A 576 35.99 -22.28 -0.81
C PHE A 576 34.69 -22.90 -1.31
N LEU A 577 34.29 -24.08 -0.79
CA LEU A 577 33.05 -24.75 -1.18
C LEU A 577 31.81 -23.88 -0.90
N ALA A 578 31.73 -23.21 0.25
CA ALA A 578 30.64 -22.31 0.59
C ALA A 578 30.55 -21.13 -0.40
N SER A 579 31.69 -20.53 -0.74
CA SER A 579 31.75 -19.44 -1.73
C SER A 579 31.35 -19.92 -3.14
N ALA A 580 31.87 -21.08 -3.56
CA ALA A 580 31.60 -21.68 -4.86
C ALA A 580 30.13 -22.07 -5.00
N PHE A 581 29.51 -22.56 -3.94
CA PHE A 581 28.07 -22.83 -3.90
C PHE A 581 27.24 -21.55 -4.05
N ASN A 582 27.59 -20.49 -3.32
CA ASN A 582 26.92 -19.19 -3.46
C ASN A 582 27.05 -18.63 -4.89
N LEU A 583 28.25 -18.73 -5.48
CA LEU A 583 28.51 -18.36 -6.87
C LEU A 583 27.64 -19.17 -7.84
N ALA A 584 27.71 -20.50 -7.78
CA ALA A 584 26.97 -21.39 -8.69
C ALA A 584 25.46 -21.13 -8.62
N TYR A 585 24.92 -20.99 -7.41
CA TYR A 585 23.50 -20.69 -7.20
C TYR A 585 23.11 -19.31 -7.75
N THR A 586 23.90 -18.27 -7.46
CA THR A 586 23.60 -16.90 -7.91
C THR A 586 23.73 -16.79 -9.43
N ALA A 587 24.75 -17.41 -10.02
CA ALA A 587 24.97 -17.46 -11.47
C ALA A 587 23.84 -18.20 -12.20
N TYR A 588 23.42 -19.37 -11.70
CA TYR A 588 22.29 -20.12 -12.25
C TYR A 588 21.00 -19.28 -12.24
N ARG A 589 20.69 -18.63 -11.10
CA ARG A 589 19.48 -17.80 -10.97
C ARG A 589 19.55 -16.50 -11.77
N PHE A 590 20.74 -15.97 -12.01
CA PHE A 590 20.98 -14.87 -12.94
C PHE A 590 20.70 -15.30 -14.38
N ALA A 591 21.32 -16.39 -14.85
CA ALA A 591 21.13 -16.92 -16.20
C ALA A 591 19.66 -17.28 -16.49
N LEU A 592 18.97 -17.92 -15.54
CA LEU A 592 17.53 -18.20 -15.65
C LEU A 592 16.71 -16.92 -15.84
N LYS A 593 17.07 -15.84 -15.13
CA LYS A 593 16.36 -14.57 -15.20
C LYS A 593 16.59 -13.85 -16.53
N VAL A 594 17.83 -13.84 -17.01
CA VAL A 594 18.20 -13.36 -18.35
C VAL A 594 17.40 -14.10 -19.41
N ARG A 595 17.32 -15.43 -19.32
CA ARG A 595 16.52 -16.25 -20.25
C ARG A 595 15.02 -15.92 -20.20
N ILE A 596 14.43 -15.77 -19.01
CA ILE A 596 13.02 -15.37 -18.87
C ILE A 596 12.77 -14.00 -19.49
N TYR A 597 13.66 -13.03 -19.24
CA TYR A 597 13.55 -11.68 -19.77
C TYR A 597 13.64 -11.67 -21.30
N HIS A 598 14.64 -12.33 -21.89
CA HIS A 598 14.72 -12.49 -23.35
C HIS A 598 13.50 -13.23 -23.94
N GLY A 599 12.96 -14.21 -23.22
CA GLY A 599 11.72 -14.89 -23.62
C GLY A 599 10.50 -13.97 -23.64
N LEU A 600 10.47 -12.91 -22.81
CA LEU A 600 9.43 -11.89 -22.84
C LEU A 600 9.62 -10.92 -24.01
N LEU A 601 10.87 -10.56 -24.34
CA LEU A 601 11.19 -9.72 -25.50
C LEU A 601 10.84 -10.43 -26.82
N ARG A 602 11.24 -11.71 -26.98
CA ARG A 602 10.99 -12.48 -28.23
C ARG A 602 9.52 -12.80 -28.52
N LYS A 603 8.62 -12.67 -27.53
CA LYS A 603 7.18 -12.91 -27.77
C LYS A 603 6.55 -11.88 -28.70
N GLU A 604 7.28 -10.84 -29.12
CA GLU A 604 6.90 -9.96 -30.22
C GLU A 604 6.70 -10.69 -31.55
N ASP A 605 7.49 -11.74 -31.83
CA ASP A 605 7.56 -12.31 -33.20
C ASP A 605 6.41 -13.29 -33.52
N GLY A 606 5.82 -13.93 -32.51
CA GLY A 606 4.89 -15.06 -32.72
C GLY A 606 3.40 -14.71 -32.75
N LEU A 607 3.00 -13.58 -32.18
CA LEU A 607 1.58 -13.19 -32.07
C LEU A 607 1.15 -12.17 -33.14
N GLY A 608 2.08 -11.66 -33.95
CA GLY A 608 1.79 -10.80 -35.09
C GLY A 608 1.17 -11.52 -36.30
N LEU A 609 1.15 -12.86 -36.32
CA LEU A 609 0.71 -13.67 -37.46
C LEU A 609 -0.57 -14.50 -37.23
N LYS A 610 -1.15 -14.51 -36.02
CA LYS A 610 -2.40 -15.25 -35.72
C LYS A 610 -3.56 -14.37 -35.24
N ALA A 611 -3.39 -13.05 -35.23
CA ALA A 611 -4.40 -12.10 -34.77
C ALA A 611 -4.62 -10.93 -35.75
N ARG A 612 -4.53 -11.22 -37.06
CA ARG A 612 -5.13 -10.43 -38.13
C ARG A 612 -6.17 -11.27 -38.84
#